data_AF-A0A7Y3DTW4-F1
#
_entry.id   AF-A0A7Y3DTW4-F1
#
_cell.length_a   1.000
_cell.length_b   1.000
_cell.length_c   1.000
_cell.angle_alpha   90.00
_cell.angle_beta   90.00
_cell.angle_gamma   90.00
#
_symmetry.space_group_name_H-M   'P 1'
#
loop_
_entity.id
_entity.type
_entity.pdbx_description
1 polymer ?
#
loop_
_entity_poly.entity_id
_entity_poly.type
_entity_poly.pdbx_seq_one_letter_code
_entity_poly.pdbx_strand_id
1 'polypeptide(L)'
;CCAINYIWSGESPAGLIANTPRSDRSKMIVVESGKTRLKTWVREQRNIYDDYKKAFGQDPSMISSVAIMTDSDDTRDFGVSFYGDIVFKKY
;
A
#
# COMPACT_ATOMS: atom_id res chain seq x y z
N CYS A 1 -3.70 17.03 -4.04
CA CYS A 1 -2.91 15.84 -4.45
C CYS A 1 -3.37 14.67 -3.61
N CYS A 2 -3.71 13.55 -4.24
CA CYS A 2 -4.16 12.34 -3.54
C CYS A 2 -3.04 11.30 -3.46
N ALA A 3 -3.05 10.45 -2.43
CA ALA A 3 -2.06 9.40 -2.21
C ALA A 3 -2.71 8.04 -2.01
N ILE A 4 -2.07 6.98 -2.52
CA ILE A 4 -2.44 5.60 -2.25
C ILE A 4 -1.31 4.95 -1.48
N ASN A 5 -1.64 4.29 -0.37
CA ASN A 5 -0.71 3.56 0.47
C ASN A 5 -1.09 2.08 0.38
N TYR A 6 -0.19 1.29 -0.17
CA TYR A 6 -0.32 -0.16 -0.14
C TYR A 6 0.28 -0.66 1.17
N ILE A 7 -0.53 -1.34 1.98
CA ILE A 7 -0.12 -1.76 3.32
C ILE A 7 -0.31 -3.25 3.53
N TRP A 8 0.57 -3.83 4.33
CA TRP A 8 0.35 -5.14 4.95
C TRP A 8 -0.24 -4.90 6.33
N SER A 9 -1.43 -5.44 6.59
CA SER A 9 -2.10 -5.26 7.87
C SER A 9 -1.99 -6.51 8.74
N GLY A 10 -1.86 -6.33 10.06
CA GLY A 10 -1.90 -7.46 10.99
C GLY A 10 -3.31 -8.03 11.19
N GLU A 11 -4.34 -7.19 11.05
CA GLU A 11 -5.72 -7.52 11.45
C GLU A 11 -6.77 -7.22 10.37
N SER A 12 -6.55 -6.20 9.53
CA SER A 12 -7.51 -5.82 8.50
C SER A 12 -7.44 -6.77 7.30
N PRO A 13 -8.57 -7.16 6.69
CA PRO A 13 -8.59 -8.10 5.58
C PRO A 13 -7.93 -7.52 4.33
N ALA A 14 -7.25 -8.38 3.57
CA ALA A 14 -6.72 -8.01 2.25
C ALA A 14 -7.85 -7.59 1.30
N GLY A 15 -7.60 -6.55 0.50
CA GLY A 15 -8.57 -5.94 -0.39
C GLY A 15 -9.37 -4.78 0.22
N LEU A 16 -9.28 -4.55 1.53
CA LEU A 16 -9.92 -3.41 2.17
C LEU A 16 -9.31 -2.09 1.67
N ILE A 17 -10.19 -1.16 1.27
CA ILE A 17 -9.83 0.23 0.96
C ILE A 17 -10.42 1.13 2.04
N ALA A 18 -9.58 1.88 2.74
CA ALA A 18 -9.99 2.77 3.82
C ALA A 18 -9.34 4.15 3.67
N ASN A 19 -9.95 5.16 4.29
CA ASN A 19 -9.31 6.47 4.44
C ASN A 19 -8.18 6.36 5.46
N THR A 20 -7.10 7.09 5.25
CA THR A 20 -6.13 7.28 6.34
C THR A 20 -6.79 8.09 7.47
N PRO A 21 -6.46 7.81 8.75
CA PRO A 21 -7.02 8.55 9.88
C PRO A 21 -6.75 10.05 9.83
N ARG A 22 -5.66 10.46 9.15
CA ARG A 22 -5.20 11.85 9.04
C ARG A 22 -5.77 12.61 7.85
N SER A 23 -6.29 11.93 6.82
CA SER A 23 -6.81 12.61 5.62
C SER A 23 -7.66 11.71 4.74
N ASP A 24 -8.71 12.28 4.17
CA ASP A 24 -9.52 11.73 3.06
C ASP A 24 -8.80 11.76 1.70
N ARG A 25 -7.78 12.60 1.56
CA ARG A 25 -6.91 12.69 0.37
C ARG A 25 -5.90 11.56 0.29
N SER A 26 -5.85 10.70 1.30
CA SER A 26 -4.95 9.55 1.32
C SER A 26 -5.74 8.30 1.63
N LYS A 27 -5.56 7.27 0.82
CA LYS A 27 -6.26 6.00 0.91
C LYS A 27 -5.27 4.90 1.25
N MET A 28 -5.66 4.00 2.12
CA MET A 28 -4.94 2.77 2.43
C MET A 28 -5.64 1.61 1.73
N ILE A 29 -4.85 0.82 1.02
CA ILE A 29 -5.28 -0.42 0.38
C ILE A 29 -4.50 -1.55 1.03
N VAL A 30 -5.20 -2.42 1.75
CA VAL A 30 -4.59 -3.60 2.36
C VAL A 30 -4.31 -4.61 1.26
N VAL A 31 -3.04 -4.91 1.00
CA VAL A 31 -2.64 -5.88 -0.04
C VAL A 31 -2.42 -7.29 0.53
N GLU A 32 -2.02 -7.37 1.79
CA GLU A 32 -1.82 -8.64 2.50
C GLU A 32 -2.25 -8.49 3.96
N SER A 33 -2.64 -9.61 4.59
CA SER A 33 -3.16 -9.61 5.94
C SER A 33 -2.66 -10.78 6.79
N GLY A 34 -2.37 -10.48 8.06
CA GLY A 34 -2.10 -11.47 9.08
C GLY A 34 -0.67 -12.00 9.07
N LYS A 35 -0.48 -13.14 9.75
CA LYS A 35 0.86 -13.70 10.06
C LYS A 35 1.29 -14.84 9.14
N THR A 36 0.47 -15.18 8.15
CA THR A 36 0.61 -16.39 7.32
C THR A 36 1.84 -16.34 6.41
N ARG A 37 2.26 -15.15 5.97
CA ARG A 37 3.39 -14.95 5.05
C ARG A 37 4.63 -14.33 5.68
N LEU A 38 4.73 -14.34 7.01
CA LEU A 38 5.91 -13.85 7.70
C LEU A 38 7.17 -14.64 7.30
N LYS A 39 8.30 -13.93 7.16
CA LYS A 39 9.60 -14.49 6.78
C LYS A 39 9.64 -15.17 5.41
N THR A 40 8.69 -14.83 4.52
CA THR A 40 8.67 -15.32 3.14
C THR A 40 8.88 -14.18 2.16
N TRP A 41 9.50 -14.47 1.01
CA TRP A 41 9.56 -13.51 -0.09
C TRP A 41 8.22 -13.51 -0.82
N VAL A 42 7.54 -12.36 -0.83
CA VAL A 42 6.24 -12.20 -1.47
C VAL A 42 6.34 -11.20 -2.60
N ARG A 43 5.82 -11.57 -3.77
CA ARG A 43 5.77 -10.70 -4.94
C ARG A 43 4.41 -10.02 -5.01
N GLU A 44 4.42 -8.70 -4.98
CA GLU A 44 3.21 -7.88 -5.11
C GLU A 44 3.15 -7.21 -6.49
N GLN A 45 1.98 -7.23 -7.11
CA GLN A 45 1.70 -6.53 -8.36
C GLN A 45 0.34 -5.84 -8.28
N ARG A 46 0.31 -4.55 -8.58
CA ARG A 46 -0.91 -3.73 -8.52
C ARG A 46 -1.09 -2.91 -9.79
N ASN A 47 -2.35 -2.72 -10.17
CA ASN A 47 -2.71 -1.72 -11.17
C ASN A 47 -3.04 -0.41 -10.46
N ILE A 48 -2.08 0.51 -10.45
CA ILE A 48 -2.19 1.81 -9.77
C ILE A 48 -3.36 2.63 -10.33
N TYR A 49 -3.62 2.54 -11.64
CA TYR A 49 -4.67 3.31 -12.30
C TYR A 49 -6.07 2.85 -11.84
N ASP A 50 -6.32 1.54 -11.86
CA ASP A 50 -7.59 0.98 -11.42
C ASP A 50 -7.80 1.16 -9.91
N ASP A 51 -6.74 0.99 -9.12
CA ASP A 51 -6.78 1.21 -7.68
C ASP A 51 -7.11 2.67 -7.34
N TYR A 52 -6.55 3.63 -8.08
CA TYR A 52 -6.87 5.05 -7.90
C TYR A 52 -8.32 5.35 -8.23
N LYS A 53 -8.83 4.81 -9.34
CA LYS A 53 -10.25 4.95 -9.71
C LYS A 53 -11.18 4.38 -8.64
N LYS A 54 -10.87 3.20 -8.11
CA LYS A 54 -11.66 2.58 -7.04
C LYS A 54 -11.62 3.40 -5.74
N ALA A 55 -10.45 3.96 -5.41
CA ALA A 55 -10.24 4.65 -4.15
C ALA A 55 -10.81 6.08 -4.13
N PHE A 56 -10.78 6.78 -5.27
CA PHE A 56 -11.13 8.20 -5.37
C PHE A 56 -12.29 8.51 -6.34
N GLY A 57 -12.73 7.56 -7.16
CA GLY A 57 -13.84 7.74 -8.11
C GLY A 57 -13.54 8.63 -9.31
N GLN A 58 -12.27 9.00 -9.53
CA GLN A 58 -11.82 9.89 -10.60
C GLN A 58 -10.54 9.37 -11.25
N ASP A 59 -10.20 9.90 -12.43
CA ASP A 59 -8.94 9.60 -13.10
C ASP A 59 -7.73 10.15 -12.30
N PRO A 60 -6.64 9.38 -12.17
CA PRO A 60 -5.39 9.88 -11.61
C PRO A 60 -4.72 10.89 -12.53
N SER A 61 -4.13 11.92 -11.94
CA SER A 61 -3.14 12.76 -12.63
C SER A 61 -1.80 12.03 -12.77
N MET A 62 -0.81 12.66 -13.40
CA MET A 62 0.57 12.17 -13.42
C MET A 62 1.07 11.85 -12.00
N ILE A 63 1.73 10.69 -11.85
CA ILE A 63 2.36 10.29 -10.58
C ILE A 63 3.54 11.23 -10.34
N SER A 64 3.50 11.96 -9.22
CA SER A 64 4.56 12.90 -8.86
C SER A 64 5.67 12.26 -8.02
N SER A 65 5.36 11.21 -7.25
CA SER A 65 6.28 10.63 -6.27
C SER A 65 5.89 9.20 -5.92
N VAL A 66 6.89 8.40 -5.55
CA VAL A 66 6.74 7.05 -4.99
C VAL A 66 7.58 6.97 -3.74
N ALA A 67 7.01 6.44 -2.66
CA ALA A 67 7.71 6.16 -1.42
C ALA A 67 7.54 4.69 -1.04
N ILE A 68 8.60 4.10 -0.49
CA ILE A 68 8.60 2.74 0.05
C ILE A 68 9.17 2.85 1.45
N MET A 69 8.42 2.36 2.44
CA MET A 69 8.80 2.45 3.83
C MET A 69 8.33 1.22 4.59
N THR A 70 9.15 0.81 5.55
CA THR A 70 8.70 -0.02 6.67
C THR A 70 8.43 0.94 7.81
N ASP A 71 7.17 1.04 8.22
CA ASP A 71 6.78 1.81 9.39
C ASP A 71 6.62 0.86 10.58
N SER A 72 7.12 1.25 11.74
CA SER A 72 6.95 0.51 13.01
C SER A 72 6.47 1.42 14.14
N ASP A 73 6.15 2.68 13.83
CA ASP A 73 5.93 3.75 14.80
C ASP A 73 4.74 3.45 15.75
N ASP A 74 3.72 2.77 15.24
CA ASP A 74 2.50 2.48 16.00
C ASP A 74 2.58 1.22 16.88
N THR A 75 3.64 0.41 16.77
CA THR A 75 3.76 -0.85 17.53
C THR A 75 4.82 -0.85 18.63
N ARG A 76 5.68 0.19 18.68
CA ARG A 76 6.90 0.22 19.52
C ARG A 76 7.80 -1.01 19.32
N ASP A 77 7.66 -1.67 18.18
CA ASP A 77 8.35 -2.91 17.84
C ASP A 77 9.41 -2.62 16.75
N PHE A 78 10.32 -3.57 16.52
CA PHE A 78 11.35 -3.44 15.50
C PHE A 78 11.05 -4.37 14.33
N GLY A 79 10.77 -3.79 13.16
CA GLY A 79 10.58 -4.52 11.91
C GLY A 79 11.77 -4.37 10.96
N VAL A 80 12.35 -5.48 10.52
CA VAL A 80 13.25 -5.50 9.36
C VAL A 80 12.46 -6.04 8.17
N SER A 81 12.37 -5.24 7.11
CA SER A 81 11.82 -5.66 5.84
C SER A 81 12.86 -5.49 4.74
N PHE A 82 12.80 -6.37 3.75
CA PHE A 82 13.63 -6.32 2.56
C PHE A 82 12.74 -6.05 1.36
N TYR A 83 13.20 -5.18 0.48
CA TYR A 83 12.50 -4.83 -0.76
C TYR A 83 13.44 -5.09 -1.93
N GLY A 84 12.91 -5.64 -3.02
CA GLY A 84 13.69 -5.98 -4.20
C GLY A 84 12.81 -5.97 -5.45
N ASP A 85 13.45 -5.78 -6.60
CA ASP A 85 12.81 -5.82 -7.93
C ASP A 85 11.58 -4.90 -8.06
N ILE A 86 11.71 -3.66 -7.60
CA ILE A 86 10.67 -2.63 -7.74
C ILE A 86 10.67 -2.12 -9.18
N VAL A 87 9.61 -2.43 -9.94
CA VAL A 87 9.50 -2.05 -11.35
C VAL A 87 8.16 -1.40 -11.64
N PHE A 88 8.20 -0.22 -12.26
CA PHE A 88 7.04 0.43 -12.85
C PHE A 88 6.98 0.11 -14.34
N LYS A 89 5.84 -0.43 -14.80
CA LYS A 89 5.61 -0.75 -16.21
C LYS A 89 4.28 -0.16 -16.64
N LYS A 90 4.28 0.45 -17.82
CA LYS A 90 3.08 0.84 -18.54
C LYS A 90 2.91 -0.17 -19.67
N TYR A 91 1.82 -0.93 -19.62
CA TYR A 91 1.45 -1.85 -20.70
C TYR A 91 0.37 -1.18 -21.56
#